data_AF-A0A2M6XCV2-F1
#
_entry.id   AF-A0A2M6XCV2-F1
#
_cell.length_a   1.000
_cell.length_b   1.000
_cell.length_c   1.000
_cell.angle_alpha   90.00
_cell.angle_beta   90.00
_cell.angle_gamma   90.00
#
_symmetry.space_group_name_H-M   'P 1'
#
loop_
_entity.id
_entity.type
_entity.pdbx_description
1 polymer ?
#
loop_
_entity_poly.entity_id
_entity_poly.type
_entity_poly.pdbx_seq_one_letter_code
_entity_poly.pdbx_strand_id
1 'polypeptide(L)'
;MNDKLQEKLKTLTEKKKELDKQKPLTAEVLKNLEGWLKVELTYSSNAIEGNTLTRLETAEVIEKGISAALTGKSLQDQLEAINHAKAVEFIKTLAKEEKSHQFITEQDIKAIHKIILTGINDEWAGRYRESDMTEFIQWLETQQNIHPFRVAADAHFKFVSIHPFVDGNGRTARLLMNLILIINGYPMAIIRNENRTEYLDAVNTGQTKGNLEMFYAVIEEAEERSLDAYLNAARGKPVIPVLMGKDKETKLLKIGELAQAARETKPTIRFWTKEGLLEIAKLTKAGYALYDSKMIERVKEIRRLQNEERLSIAEIKNRPNFE
;
A
#
# COMPACT_ATOMS: atom_id res chain seq x y z
N MET A 1 8.62 -9.94 25.97
CA MET A 1 7.89 -9.60 24.72
C MET A 1 6.41 -9.81 25.00
N ASN A 2 5.54 -8.84 24.70
CA ASN A 2 4.11 -8.95 25.03
C ASN A 2 3.47 -10.16 24.31
N ASP A 3 2.63 -10.93 25.01
CA ASP A 3 2.00 -12.18 24.54
C ASP A 3 1.28 -11.99 23.18
N LYS A 4 0.66 -10.83 23.00
CA LYS A 4 -0.03 -10.44 21.76
C LYS A 4 0.89 -10.39 20.54
N LEU A 5 2.13 -9.94 20.70
CA LEU A 5 3.09 -9.92 19.59
C LEU A 5 3.58 -11.33 19.26
N GLN A 6 3.82 -12.17 20.28
CA GLN A 6 4.21 -13.57 20.04
C GLN A 6 3.14 -14.32 19.25
N GLU A 7 1.87 -14.11 19.58
CA GLU A 7 0.74 -14.68 18.84
C GLU A 7 0.74 -14.21 17.37
N LYS A 8 0.94 -12.92 17.12
CA LYS A 8 1.05 -12.38 15.75
C LYS A 8 2.21 -12.97 14.96
N LEU A 9 3.40 -13.07 15.55
CA LEU A 9 4.55 -13.71 14.90
C LEU A 9 4.26 -15.17 14.55
N LYS A 10 3.58 -15.89 15.44
CA LYS A 10 3.16 -17.27 15.19
C LYS A 10 2.22 -17.34 13.98
N THR A 11 1.21 -16.47 13.91
CA THR A 11 0.29 -16.38 12.76
C THR A 11 1.03 -16.11 11.45
N LEU A 12 1.94 -15.14 11.43
CA LEU A 12 2.76 -14.81 10.24
C LEU A 12 3.63 -16.00 9.82
N THR A 13 4.29 -16.67 10.77
CA THR A 13 5.08 -17.88 10.53
C THR A 13 4.21 -19.01 9.94
N GLU A 14 3.01 -19.22 10.46
CA GLU A 14 2.10 -20.26 10.01
C GLU A 14 1.60 -20.00 8.58
N LYS A 15 1.19 -18.77 8.27
CA LYS A 15 0.80 -18.35 6.92
C LYS A 15 1.94 -18.48 5.93
N LYS A 16 3.16 -18.09 6.34
CA LYS A 16 4.36 -18.26 5.52
C LYS A 16 4.64 -19.73 5.21
N LYS A 17 4.62 -20.59 6.24
CA LYS A 17 4.77 -22.04 6.05
C LYS A 17 3.68 -22.63 5.16
N GLU A 18 2.46 -22.11 5.23
CA GLU A 18 1.38 -22.54 4.36
C GLU A 18 1.64 -22.13 2.90
N LEU A 19 2.10 -20.89 2.68
CA LEU A 19 2.45 -20.39 1.36
C LEU A 19 3.59 -21.21 0.74
N ASP A 20 4.61 -21.54 1.53
CA ASP A 20 5.77 -22.34 1.09
C ASP A 20 5.40 -23.78 0.68
N LYS A 21 4.28 -24.30 1.19
CA LYS A 21 3.76 -25.63 0.81
C LYS A 21 2.95 -25.60 -0.49
N GLN A 22 2.53 -24.42 -0.96
CA GLN A 22 1.77 -24.30 -2.20
C GLN A 22 2.68 -24.58 -3.40
N LYS A 23 2.08 -24.98 -4.52
CA LYS A 23 2.80 -24.98 -5.79
C LYS A 23 3.22 -23.54 -6.11
N PRO A 24 4.41 -23.33 -6.71
CA PRO A 24 4.80 -22.03 -7.21
C PRO A 24 3.70 -21.45 -8.08
N LEU A 25 3.42 -20.16 -7.90
CA LEU A 25 2.50 -19.42 -8.76
C LEU A 25 2.98 -19.55 -10.21
N THR A 26 2.03 -19.62 -11.15
CA THR A 26 2.39 -19.51 -12.56
C THR A 26 3.07 -18.17 -12.81
N ALA A 27 3.98 -18.12 -13.77
CA ALA A 27 4.72 -16.90 -14.09
C ALA A 27 3.78 -15.71 -14.35
N GLU A 28 2.63 -15.97 -14.99
CA GLU A 28 1.63 -14.93 -15.29
C GLU A 28 0.90 -14.43 -14.03
N VAL A 29 0.46 -15.34 -13.14
CA VAL A 29 -0.19 -14.94 -11.88
C VAL A 29 0.79 -14.17 -11.00
N LEU A 30 2.03 -14.63 -10.90
CA LEU A 30 3.07 -13.96 -10.14
C LEU A 30 3.36 -12.56 -10.72
N LYS A 31 3.53 -12.45 -12.04
CA LYS A 31 3.76 -11.18 -12.73
C LYS A 31 2.64 -10.18 -12.47
N ASN A 32 1.38 -10.61 -12.55
CA ASN A 32 0.22 -9.73 -12.31
C ASN A 32 0.11 -9.29 -10.84
N LEU A 33 0.34 -10.21 -9.90
CA LEU A 33 0.34 -9.89 -8.47
C LEU A 33 1.48 -8.93 -8.11
N GLU A 34 2.72 -9.24 -8.52
CA GLU A 34 3.87 -8.38 -8.27
C GLU A 34 3.75 -7.03 -8.97
N GLY A 35 3.17 -6.98 -10.17
CA GLY A 35 2.88 -5.74 -10.89
C GLY A 35 1.91 -4.85 -10.10
N TRP A 36 0.82 -5.44 -9.58
CA TRP A 36 -0.13 -4.73 -8.73
C TRP A 36 0.53 -4.22 -7.44
N LEU A 37 1.29 -5.08 -6.76
CA LEU A 37 1.96 -4.75 -5.50
C LEU A 37 3.02 -3.65 -5.69
N LYS A 38 3.74 -3.65 -6.82
CA LYS A 38 4.71 -2.59 -7.13
C LYS A 38 4.02 -1.23 -7.28
N VAL A 39 2.92 -1.17 -8.01
CA VAL A 39 2.15 0.08 -8.18
C VAL A 39 1.61 0.54 -6.82
N GLU A 40 1.02 -0.37 -6.05
CA GLU A 40 0.44 -0.03 -4.75
C GLU A 40 1.49 0.43 -3.74
N LEU A 41 2.62 -0.27 -3.65
CA LEU A 41 3.73 0.10 -2.78
C LEU A 41 4.31 1.46 -3.16
N THR A 42 4.47 1.72 -4.47
CA THR A 42 4.98 2.99 -4.98
C THR A 42 4.02 4.14 -4.69
N TYR A 43 2.72 3.94 -4.96
CA TYR A 43 1.69 4.93 -4.67
C TYR A 43 1.62 5.24 -3.17
N SER A 44 1.42 4.20 -2.35
CA SER A 44 1.22 4.38 -0.91
C SER A 44 2.46 4.97 -0.22
N SER A 45 3.66 4.52 -0.59
CA SER A 45 4.91 5.02 -0.01
C SER A 45 5.14 6.51 -0.32
N ASN A 46 4.87 6.97 -1.54
CA ASN A 46 5.03 8.38 -1.88
C ASN A 46 3.88 9.25 -1.32
N ALA A 47 2.64 8.76 -1.34
CA ALA A 47 1.49 9.50 -0.79
C ALA A 47 1.61 9.75 0.73
N ILE A 48 2.22 8.82 1.48
CA ILE A 48 2.55 9.03 2.90
C ILE A 48 3.46 10.25 3.10
N GLU A 49 4.39 10.50 2.17
CA GLU A 49 5.29 11.66 2.20
C GLU A 49 4.66 12.93 1.58
N GLY A 50 3.41 12.86 1.09
CA GLY A 50 2.67 14.01 0.57
C GLY A 50 2.64 14.14 -0.95
N ASN A 51 3.15 13.14 -1.69
CA ASN A 51 3.03 13.10 -3.14
C ASN A 51 1.56 13.10 -3.58
N THR A 52 1.23 13.86 -4.63
CA THR A 52 -0.15 14.15 -5.02
C THR A 52 -0.70 13.24 -6.11
N LEU A 53 0.11 12.33 -6.67
CA LEU A 53 -0.37 11.40 -7.69
C LEU A 53 -1.42 10.46 -7.11
N THR A 54 -2.49 10.23 -7.87
CA THR A 54 -3.41 9.12 -7.63
C THR A 54 -2.73 7.79 -7.95
N ARG A 55 -3.31 6.69 -7.48
CA ARG A 55 -2.84 5.34 -7.82
C ARG A 55 -2.82 5.09 -9.34
N LEU A 56 -3.82 5.60 -10.07
CA LEU A 56 -3.90 5.48 -11.53
C LEU A 56 -2.80 6.27 -12.23
N GLU A 57 -2.60 7.53 -11.82
CA GLU A 57 -1.50 8.37 -12.32
C GLU A 57 -0.13 7.76 -12.01
N THR A 58 0.04 7.15 -10.83
CA THR A 58 1.26 6.41 -10.47
C THR A 58 1.48 5.22 -11.40
N ALA A 59 0.42 4.45 -11.71
CA ALA A 59 0.52 3.33 -12.66
C ALA A 59 0.95 3.83 -14.06
N GLU A 60 0.36 4.91 -14.53
CA GLU A 60 0.69 5.52 -15.83
C GLU A 60 2.15 6.00 -15.88
N VAL A 61 2.63 6.64 -14.81
CA VAL A 61 4.01 7.11 -14.68
C VAL A 61 5.00 5.95 -14.62
N ILE A 62 4.67 4.85 -13.96
CA ILE A 62 5.50 3.64 -13.92
C ILE A 62 5.61 3.01 -15.32
N GLU A 63 4.51 3.00 -16.08
CA GLU A 63 4.46 2.40 -17.42
C GLU A 63 5.17 3.26 -18.47
N LYS A 64 4.88 4.56 -18.50
CA LYS A 64 5.35 5.48 -19.56
C LYS A 64 6.64 6.22 -19.19
N GLY A 65 7.04 6.20 -17.92
CA GLY A 65 8.15 7.00 -17.40
C GLY A 65 7.89 8.50 -17.54
N ILE A 66 8.95 9.27 -17.83
CA ILE A 66 8.88 10.74 -18.00
C ILE A 66 7.92 11.14 -19.14
N SER A 67 7.64 10.24 -20.07
CA SER A 67 6.71 10.47 -21.18
C SER A 67 5.24 10.51 -20.78
N ALA A 68 4.88 10.18 -19.52
CA ALA A 68 3.50 10.26 -19.04
C ALA A 68 2.93 11.69 -19.11
N ALA A 69 3.78 12.71 -18.98
CA ALA A 69 3.44 14.14 -19.09
C ALA A 69 2.12 14.52 -18.39
N LEU A 70 1.97 14.12 -17.12
CA LEU A 70 0.72 14.29 -16.39
C LEU A 70 0.38 15.78 -16.20
N THR A 71 -0.75 16.20 -16.77
CA THR A 71 -1.21 17.59 -16.68
C THR A 71 -1.59 17.95 -15.24
N GLY A 72 -1.06 19.04 -14.72
CA GLY A 72 -1.39 19.53 -13.37
C GLY A 72 -0.66 18.82 -12.23
N LYS A 73 0.30 17.94 -12.53
CA LYS A 73 1.16 17.28 -11.53
C LYS A 73 2.60 17.79 -11.64
N SER A 74 3.27 17.91 -10.51
CA SER A 74 4.66 18.36 -10.48
C SER A 74 5.57 17.32 -11.17
N LEU A 75 6.67 17.78 -11.77
CA LEU A 75 7.69 16.86 -12.29
C LEU A 75 8.34 16.06 -11.16
N GLN A 76 8.51 16.69 -9.99
CA GLN A 76 9.06 16.03 -8.81
C GLN A 76 8.18 14.84 -8.38
N ASP A 77 6.86 15.02 -8.28
CA ASP A 77 5.93 13.94 -7.89
C ASP A 77 6.02 12.75 -8.85
N GLN A 78 6.17 13.03 -10.15
CA GLN A 78 6.35 12.01 -11.19
C GLN A 78 7.70 11.31 -11.04
N LEU A 79 8.80 12.06 -10.84
CA LEU A 79 10.13 11.49 -10.62
C LEU A 79 10.19 10.64 -9.36
N GLU A 80 9.56 11.06 -8.26
CA GLU A 80 9.49 10.28 -7.02
C GLU A 80 8.81 8.93 -7.22
N ALA A 81 7.69 8.89 -7.97
CA ALA A 81 7.02 7.64 -8.31
C ALA A 81 7.88 6.75 -9.20
N ILE A 82 8.52 7.31 -10.24
CA ILE A 82 9.43 6.57 -11.14
C ILE A 82 10.60 5.97 -10.35
N ASN A 83 11.25 6.80 -9.54
CA ASN A 83 12.42 6.42 -8.76
C ASN A 83 12.08 5.37 -7.72
N HIS A 84 10.97 5.52 -7.02
CA HIS A 84 10.54 4.52 -6.05
C HIS A 84 10.22 3.18 -6.73
N ALA A 85 9.54 3.16 -7.89
CA ALA A 85 9.31 1.93 -8.62
C ALA A 85 10.61 1.26 -9.10
N LYS A 86 11.61 2.04 -9.53
CA LYS A 86 12.97 1.53 -9.83
C LYS A 86 13.65 0.96 -8.58
N ALA A 87 13.51 1.63 -7.44
CA ALA A 87 14.08 1.16 -6.18
C ALA A 87 13.42 -0.15 -5.70
N VAL A 88 12.12 -0.35 -5.95
CA VAL A 88 11.43 -1.64 -5.71
C VAL A 88 12.07 -2.76 -6.55
N GLU A 89 12.33 -2.54 -7.83
CA GLU A 89 13.00 -3.55 -8.67
C GLU A 89 14.45 -3.79 -8.24
N PHE A 90 15.14 -2.75 -7.78
CA PHE A 90 16.49 -2.87 -7.25
C PHE A 90 16.55 -3.75 -6.00
N ILE A 91 15.69 -3.52 -5.00
CA ILE A 91 15.66 -4.37 -3.79
C ILE A 91 15.27 -5.81 -4.11
N LYS A 92 14.40 -6.04 -5.11
CA LYS A 92 14.06 -7.40 -5.58
C LYS A 92 15.24 -8.08 -6.25
N THR A 93 16.11 -7.32 -6.92
CA THR A 93 17.33 -7.83 -7.55
C THR A 93 18.36 -8.18 -6.48
N LEU A 94 18.63 -7.26 -5.55
CA LEU A 94 19.49 -7.52 -4.38
C LEU A 94 19.02 -8.75 -3.61
N ALA A 95 17.72 -8.87 -3.36
CA ALA A 95 17.19 -10.01 -2.59
C ALA A 95 17.38 -11.38 -3.26
N LYS A 96 17.62 -11.43 -4.58
CA LYS A 96 17.95 -12.68 -5.29
C LYS A 96 19.43 -13.05 -5.16
N GLU A 97 20.29 -12.06 -4.98
CA GLU A 97 21.73 -12.22 -4.84
C GLU A 97 22.09 -12.56 -3.38
N GLU A 98 21.33 -11.99 -2.44
CA GLU A 98 21.59 -12.13 -1.01
C GLU A 98 20.98 -13.39 -0.38
N LYS A 99 21.76 -14.02 0.50
CA LYS A 99 21.33 -15.24 1.22
C LYS A 99 20.61 -14.95 2.54
N SER A 100 20.86 -13.79 3.14
CA SER A 100 20.32 -13.38 4.44
C SER A 100 20.43 -11.87 4.59
N HIS A 101 19.51 -11.28 5.35
CA HIS A 101 19.45 -9.85 5.61
C HIS A 101 20.70 -9.30 6.31
N GLN A 102 21.46 -10.17 7.00
CA GLN A 102 22.72 -9.83 7.65
C GLN A 102 23.81 -9.37 6.67
N PHE A 103 23.64 -9.61 5.37
CA PHE A 103 24.59 -9.20 4.34
C PHE A 103 24.21 -7.86 3.70
N ILE A 104 23.08 -7.26 4.09
CA ILE A 104 22.73 -5.90 3.66
C ILE A 104 23.79 -4.94 4.20
N THR A 105 24.52 -4.32 3.29
CA THR A 105 25.59 -3.39 3.62
C THR A 105 25.08 -1.96 3.70
N GLU A 106 25.91 -1.09 4.28
CA GLU A 106 25.68 0.36 4.22
C GLU A 106 25.61 0.88 2.77
N GLN A 107 26.37 0.27 1.85
CA GLN A 107 26.36 0.67 0.44
C GLN A 107 25.04 0.32 -0.25
N ASP A 108 24.40 -0.79 0.11
CA ASP A 108 23.07 -1.15 -0.41
C ASP A 108 22.03 -0.13 0.00
N ILE A 109 22.05 0.30 1.27
CA ILE A 109 21.16 1.34 1.78
C ILE A 109 21.39 2.68 1.06
N LYS A 110 22.65 3.08 0.86
CA LYS A 110 23.00 4.27 0.08
C LYS A 110 22.57 4.15 -1.38
N ALA A 111 22.66 2.97 -1.98
CA ALA A 111 22.23 2.71 -3.35
C ALA A 111 20.70 2.83 -3.49
N ILE A 112 19.92 2.27 -2.55
CA ILE A 112 18.46 2.46 -2.50
C ILE A 112 18.14 3.96 -2.44
N HIS A 113 18.74 4.69 -1.50
CA HIS A 113 18.49 6.12 -1.34
C HIS A 113 18.93 6.94 -2.56
N LYS A 114 20.05 6.57 -3.19
CA LYS A 114 20.53 7.21 -4.43
C LYS A 114 19.48 7.11 -5.53
N ILE A 115 18.88 5.92 -5.72
CA ILE A 115 17.81 5.74 -6.72
C ILE A 115 16.62 6.65 -6.38
N ILE A 116 16.22 6.73 -5.10
CA ILE A 116 15.10 7.57 -4.65
C ILE A 116 15.30 9.05 -5.02
N LEU A 117 16.50 9.61 -4.81
CA LEU A 117 16.75 11.04 -5.06
C LEU A 117 17.31 11.39 -6.45
N THR A 118 17.58 10.40 -7.31
CA THR A 118 18.15 10.65 -8.64
C THR A 118 17.27 11.58 -9.47
N GLY A 119 17.81 12.69 -9.97
CA GLY A 119 17.09 13.71 -10.73
C GLY A 119 16.17 14.62 -9.90
N ILE A 120 16.13 14.44 -8.58
CA ILE A 120 15.41 15.31 -7.63
C ILE A 120 16.44 16.12 -6.83
N ASN A 121 17.42 15.43 -6.24
CA ASN A 121 18.51 16.04 -5.49
C ASN A 121 19.79 15.18 -5.61
N ASP A 122 20.45 15.29 -6.76
CA ASP A 122 21.63 14.47 -7.10
C ASP A 122 22.84 14.77 -6.19
N GLU A 123 22.94 15.98 -5.65
CA GLU A 123 24.01 16.36 -4.72
C GLU A 123 24.01 15.48 -3.47
N TRP A 124 22.82 15.17 -2.95
CA TRP A 124 22.60 14.43 -1.71
C TRP A 124 22.20 12.97 -1.93
N ALA A 125 22.01 12.54 -3.18
CA ALA A 125 21.63 11.17 -3.52
C ALA A 125 22.66 10.15 -2.99
N GLY A 126 22.22 9.28 -2.08
CA GLY A 126 23.06 8.27 -1.42
C GLY A 126 24.08 8.81 -0.41
N ARG A 127 23.95 10.07 0.06
CA ARG A 127 24.89 10.69 1.01
C ARG A 127 24.20 11.07 2.32
N TYR A 128 24.77 10.64 3.44
CA TYR A 128 24.33 11.11 4.76
C TYR A 128 24.70 12.58 4.97
N ARG A 129 23.93 13.27 5.81
CA ARG A 129 24.24 14.64 6.22
C ARG A 129 25.44 14.69 7.17
N GLU A 130 25.28 14.09 8.35
CA GLU A 130 26.24 14.04 9.47
C GLU A 130 25.96 12.82 10.37
N SER A 131 25.21 11.83 9.88
CA SER A 131 24.73 10.73 10.70
C SER A 131 25.70 9.56 10.70
N ASP A 132 25.98 9.04 11.89
CA ASP A 132 26.70 7.78 12.07
C ASP A 132 25.72 6.62 12.03
N MET A 133 25.94 5.71 11.08
CA MET A 133 25.13 4.52 10.87
C MET A 133 25.81 3.24 11.38
N THR A 134 27.02 3.33 11.94
CA THR A 134 27.83 2.18 12.35
C THR A 134 27.06 1.26 13.30
N GLU A 135 26.45 1.81 14.35
CA GLU A 135 25.66 1.02 15.31
C GLU A 135 24.44 0.36 14.67
N PHE A 136 23.78 1.03 13.71
CA PHE A 136 22.63 0.48 13.01
C PHE A 136 23.01 -0.70 12.11
N ILE A 137 24.11 -0.55 11.35
CA ILE A 137 24.61 -1.61 10.46
C ILE A 137 25.06 -2.82 11.29
N GLN A 138 25.86 -2.59 12.34
CA GLN A 138 26.28 -3.65 13.25
C GLN A 138 25.09 -4.34 13.94
N TRP A 139 24.06 -3.57 14.32
CA TRP A 139 22.83 -4.14 14.85
C TRP A 139 22.18 -5.07 13.81
N LEU A 140 22.04 -4.66 12.54
CA LEU A 140 21.40 -5.46 11.50
C LEU A 140 22.15 -6.79 11.24
N GLU A 141 23.48 -6.77 11.21
CA GLU A 141 24.32 -7.96 11.00
C GLU A 141 24.17 -9.03 12.08
N THR A 142 23.76 -8.64 13.29
CA THR A 142 23.69 -9.54 14.46
C THR A 142 22.31 -10.17 14.70
N GLN A 143 21.29 -9.86 13.89
CA GLN A 143 19.89 -10.30 14.13
C GLN A 143 19.53 -11.69 13.57
N GLN A 144 20.39 -12.70 13.75
CA GLN A 144 20.24 -14.02 13.10
C GLN A 144 19.12 -14.89 13.68
N ASN A 145 18.82 -14.76 14.97
CA ASN A 145 17.89 -15.62 15.71
C ASN A 145 16.56 -14.92 16.03
N ILE A 146 16.30 -13.79 15.39
CA ILE A 146 15.08 -13.01 15.56
C ILE A 146 14.15 -13.30 14.38
N HIS A 147 12.85 -13.37 14.64
CA HIS A 147 11.86 -13.58 13.60
C HIS A 147 12.01 -12.51 12.47
N PRO A 148 12.05 -12.88 11.18
CA PRO A 148 12.32 -11.94 10.08
C PRO A 148 11.44 -10.69 10.06
N PHE A 149 10.12 -10.84 10.25
CA PHE A 149 9.21 -9.69 10.43
C PHE A 149 9.69 -8.70 11.50
N ARG A 150 10.14 -9.21 12.65
CA ARG A 150 10.58 -8.36 13.76
C ARG A 150 11.84 -7.61 13.40
N VAL A 151 12.79 -8.25 12.71
CA VAL A 151 13.99 -7.59 12.19
C VAL A 151 13.61 -6.50 11.19
N ALA A 152 12.72 -6.78 10.26
CA ALA A 152 12.26 -5.82 9.26
C ALA A 152 11.58 -4.60 9.90
N ALA A 153 10.66 -4.82 10.84
CA ALA A 153 9.96 -3.76 11.56
C ALA A 153 10.92 -2.93 12.43
N ASP A 154 11.82 -3.58 13.17
CA ASP A 154 12.80 -2.89 14.01
C ASP A 154 13.80 -2.09 13.16
N ALA A 155 14.25 -2.64 12.02
CA ALA A 155 15.12 -1.95 11.08
C ALA A 155 14.46 -0.69 10.52
N HIS A 156 13.18 -0.80 10.12
CA HIS A 156 12.38 0.35 9.68
C HIS A 156 12.33 1.43 10.76
N PHE A 157 11.93 1.06 11.98
CA PHE A 157 11.74 2.01 13.07
C PHE A 157 13.05 2.69 13.48
N LYS A 158 14.13 1.91 13.61
CA LYS A 158 15.46 2.44 13.93
C LYS A 158 15.95 3.39 12.84
N PHE A 159 15.85 2.98 11.57
CA PHE A 159 16.31 3.80 10.45
C PHE A 159 15.58 5.15 10.37
N VAL A 160 14.24 5.15 10.45
CA VAL A 160 13.47 6.40 10.40
C VAL A 160 13.71 7.31 11.61
N SER A 161 14.12 6.72 12.75
CA SER A 161 14.45 7.47 13.96
C SER A 161 15.84 8.11 13.93
N ILE A 162 16.81 7.48 13.23
CA ILE A 162 18.14 8.09 12.99
C ILE A 162 18.02 9.24 11.99
N HIS A 163 17.17 9.07 10.96
CA HIS A 163 16.93 10.06 9.91
C HIS A 163 18.24 10.51 9.22
N PRO A 164 19.01 9.58 8.60
CA PRO A 164 20.40 9.84 8.21
C PRO A 164 20.56 10.70 6.94
N PHE A 165 19.55 10.75 6.09
CA PHE A 165 19.56 11.51 4.84
C PHE A 165 18.86 12.86 4.98
N VAL A 166 19.10 13.78 4.04
CA VAL A 166 18.45 15.10 4.02
C VAL A 166 16.96 15.04 3.66
N ASP A 167 16.56 14.06 2.87
CA ASP A 167 15.20 13.73 2.46
C ASP A 167 15.13 12.22 2.13
N GLY A 168 13.96 11.65 1.84
CA GLY A 168 13.82 10.28 1.36
C GLY A 168 13.92 9.21 2.46
N ASN A 169 14.06 9.61 3.73
CA ASN A 169 14.23 8.70 4.86
C ASN A 169 13.06 7.72 5.01
N GLY A 170 11.81 8.20 4.99
CA GLY A 170 10.63 7.34 5.11
C GLY A 170 10.52 6.31 3.98
N ARG A 171 10.76 6.76 2.73
CA ARG A 171 10.75 5.88 1.53
C ARG A 171 11.84 4.82 1.62
N THR A 172 13.04 5.21 2.02
CA THR A 172 14.18 4.31 2.21
C THR A 172 13.93 3.31 3.34
N ALA A 173 13.35 3.74 4.46
CA ALA A 173 12.98 2.85 5.58
C ALA A 173 12.02 1.75 5.14
N ARG A 174 10.95 2.12 4.39
CA ARG A 174 9.97 1.15 3.85
C ARG A 174 10.59 0.19 2.85
N LEU A 175 11.53 0.65 2.02
CA LEU A 175 12.24 -0.21 1.07
C LEU A 175 13.23 -1.15 1.77
N LEU A 176 13.95 -0.68 2.79
CA LEU A 176 14.84 -1.51 3.59
C LEU A 176 14.07 -2.60 4.36
N MET A 177 12.94 -2.24 4.96
CA MET A 177 12.01 -3.21 5.57
C MET A 177 11.63 -4.30 4.57
N ASN A 178 11.22 -3.91 3.36
CA ASN A 178 10.80 -4.84 2.32
C ASN A 178 11.95 -5.67 1.77
N LEU A 179 13.16 -5.13 1.65
CA LEU A 179 14.36 -5.89 1.29
C LEU A 179 14.59 -7.03 2.29
N ILE A 180 14.53 -6.73 3.60
CA ILE A 180 14.66 -7.73 4.66
C ILE A 180 13.57 -8.81 4.53
N LEU A 181 12.31 -8.42 4.30
CA LEU A 181 11.22 -9.39 4.13
C LEU A 181 11.46 -10.32 2.94
N ILE A 182 11.77 -9.76 1.76
CA ILE A 182 11.96 -10.54 0.52
C ILE A 182 13.14 -11.49 0.65
N ILE A 183 14.28 -11.06 1.21
CA ILE A 183 15.44 -11.94 1.43
C ILE A 183 15.07 -13.15 2.29
N ASN A 184 14.19 -12.97 3.27
CA ASN A 184 13.70 -14.05 4.13
C ASN A 184 12.48 -14.79 3.55
N GLY A 185 12.16 -14.53 2.28
CA GLY A 185 11.08 -15.17 1.52
C GLY A 185 9.69 -14.63 1.79
N TYR A 186 9.52 -13.64 2.66
CA TYR A 186 8.21 -13.02 2.94
C TYR A 186 7.80 -12.06 1.81
N PRO A 187 6.49 -11.91 1.53
CA PRO A 187 6.03 -10.91 0.59
C PRO A 187 6.26 -9.50 1.14
N MET A 188 6.35 -8.51 0.24
CA MET A 188 6.48 -7.11 0.65
C MET A 188 5.28 -6.64 1.47
N ALA A 189 5.53 -5.98 2.59
CA ALA A 189 4.51 -5.32 3.40
C ALA A 189 4.25 -3.89 2.86
N ILE A 190 2.98 -3.60 2.58
CA ILE A 190 2.53 -2.32 2.05
C ILE A 190 1.72 -1.57 3.12
N ILE A 191 2.35 -0.55 3.71
CA ILE A 191 1.65 0.41 4.57
C ILE A 191 0.84 1.31 3.65
N ARG A 192 -0.49 1.20 3.70
CA ARG A 192 -1.33 1.96 2.80
C ARG A 192 -1.48 3.41 3.22
N ASN A 193 -1.70 4.29 2.25
CA ASN A 193 -1.92 5.71 2.52
C ASN A 193 -3.13 5.98 3.43
N GLU A 194 -4.17 5.14 3.40
CA GLU A 194 -5.31 5.28 4.32
C GLU A 194 -4.92 5.06 5.79
N ASN A 195 -3.84 4.32 6.05
CA ASN A 195 -3.27 4.14 7.38
C ASN A 195 -2.20 5.19 7.72
N ARG A 196 -2.00 6.24 6.90
CA ARG A 196 -0.95 7.25 7.10
C ARG A 196 -0.94 7.83 8.51
N THR A 197 -2.09 8.28 9.02
CA THR A 197 -2.18 8.88 10.36
C THR A 197 -1.79 7.88 11.44
N GLU A 198 -2.37 6.67 11.38
CA GLU A 198 -2.09 5.59 12.33
C GLU A 198 -0.61 5.19 12.33
N TYR A 199 0.00 5.10 11.14
CA TYR A 199 1.42 4.82 10.97
C TYR A 199 2.31 5.92 11.56
N LEU A 200 2.04 7.20 11.25
CA LEU A 200 2.85 8.32 11.75
C LEU A 200 2.70 8.47 13.28
N ASP A 201 1.50 8.30 13.82
CA ASP A 201 1.24 8.32 15.25
C ASP A 201 1.96 7.17 15.97
N ALA A 202 2.03 6.00 15.35
CA ALA A 202 2.75 4.85 15.87
C ALA A 202 4.27 5.07 15.88
N VAL A 203 4.85 5.64 14.82
CA VAL A 203 6.27 6.03 14.80
C VAL A 203 6.55 7.08 15.88
N ASN A 204 5.74 8.14 15.96
CA ASN A 204 5.91 9.19 16.96
C ASN A 204 5.79 8.65 18.39
N THR A 205 4.84 7.75 18.64
CA THR A 205 4.67 7.09 19.94
C THR A 205 5.89 6.24 20.30
N GLY A 206 6.43 5.50 19.32
CA GLY A 206 7.66 4.75 19.49
C GLY A 206 8.84 5.64 19.86
N GLN A 207 9.01 6.77 19.16
CA GLN A 207 10.13 7.69 19.35
C GLN A 207 10.05 8.45 20.68
N THR A 208 8.85 8.88 21.08
CA THR A 208 8.66 9.72 22.26
C THR A 208 8.43 8.93 23.55
N LYS A 209 7.81 7.75 23.46
CA LYS A 209 7.43 6.93 24.63
C LYS A 209 8.13 5.58 24.70
N GLY A 210 8.92 5.21 23.70
CA GLY A 210 9.58 3.89 23.63
C GLY A 210 8.60 2.72 23.44
N ASN A 211 7.33 2.98 23.11
CA ASN A 211 6.31 1.96 22.95
C ASN A 211 6.04 1.70 21.46
N LEU A 212 6.39 0.49 21.01
CA LEU A 212 6.29 0.06 19.62
C LEU A 212 5.08 -0.84 19.33
N GLU A 213 4.15 -1.04 20.28
CA GLU A 213 3.00 -1.93 20.07
C GLU A 213 2.15 -1.50 18.87
N MET A 214 1.80 -0.22 18.78
CA MET A 214 1.04 0.33 17.65
C MET A 214 1.82 0.20 16.34
N PHE A 215 3.14 0.40 16.40
CA PHE A 215 3.99 0.30 15.22
C PHE A 215 4.02 -1.13 14.68
N TYR A 216 4.22 -2.13 15.54
CA TYR A 216 4.16 -3.53 15.13
C TYR A 216 2.80 -3.93 14.59
N ALA A 217 1.70 -3.41 15.16
CA ALA A 217 0.36 -3.71 14.67
C ALA A 217 0.15 -3.20 13.22
N VAL A 218 0.62 -2.00 12.90
CA VAL A 218 0.53 -1.43 11.54
C VAL A 218 1.33 -2.25 10.53
N ILE A 219 2.58 -2.61 10.86
CA ILE A 219 3.43 -3.37 9.95
C ILE A 219 2.92 -4.81 9.80
N GLU A 220 2.42 -5.41 10.87
CA GLU A 220 1.86 -6.77 10.82
C GLU A 220 0.58 -6.83 9.97
N GLU A 221 -0.33 -5.86 10.09
CA GLU A 221 -1.51 -5.80 9.21
C GLU A 221 -1.11 -5.67 7.73
N ALA A 222 -0.03 -4.93 7.45
CA ALA A 222 0.49 -4.77 6.10
C ALA A 222 1.13 -6.07 5.55
N GLU A 223 1.89 -6.79 6.36
CA GLU A 223 2.50 -8.06 5.96
C GLU A 223 1.47 -9.18 5.84
N GLU A 224 0.56 -9.31 6.82
CA GLU A 224 -0.48 -10.33 6.84
C GLU A 224 -1.38 -10.24 5.60
N ARG A 225 -1.80 -9.02 5.23
CA ARG A 225 -2.57 -8.75 4.02
C ARG A 225 -1.85 -9.23 2.76
N SER A 226 -0.54 -9.04 2.72
CA SER A 226 0.28 -9.45 1.59
C SER A 226 0.42 -10.97 1.54
N LEU A 227 0.65 -11.63 2.68
CA LEU A 227 0.63 -13.09 2.78
C LEU A 227 -0.72 -13.68 2.33
N ASP A 228 -1.83 -13.11 2.77
CA ASP A 228 -3.17 -13.54 2.37
C ASP A 228 -3.41 -13.37 0.87
N ALA A 229 -2.88 -12.31 0.27
CA ALA A 229 -2.95 -12.09 -1.17
C ALA A 229 -2.21 -13.18 -1.96
N TYR A 230 -0.99 -13.53 -1.54
CA TYR A 230 -0.23 -14.63 -2.15
C TYR A 230 -0.90 -16.00 -1.93
N LEU A 231 -1.44 -16.26 -0.73
CA LEU A 231 -2.18 -17.48 -0.45
C LEU A 231 -3.46 -17.60 -1.30
N ASN A 232 -4.19 -16.49 -1.48
CA ASN A 232 -5.35 -16.47 -2.36
C ASN A 232 -4.94 -16.73 -3.81
N ALA A 233 -3.89 -16.08 -4.31
CA ALA A 233 -3.36 -16.31 -5.65
C ALA A 233 -3.00 -17.78 -5.85
N ALA A 234 -2.32 -18.40 -4.88
CA ALA A 234 -1.91 -19.80 -4.93
C ALA A 234 -3.08 -20.79 -4.96
N ARG A 235 -4.20 -20.41 -4.35
CA ARG A 235 -5.44 -21.19 -4.31
C ARG A 235 -6.41 -20.85 -5.45
N GLY A 236 -6.03 -19.98 -6.39
CA GLY A 236 -6.91 -19.52 -7.47
C GLY A 236 -8.10 -18.67 -6.99
N LYS A 237 -7.98 -18.03 -5.82
CA LYS A 237 -9.01 -17.15 -5.24
C LYS A 237 -8.76 -15.68 -5.63
N PRO A 238 -9.80 -14.82 -5.61
CA PRO A 238 -9.63 -13.39 -5.85
C PRO A 238 -8.64 -12.75 -4.88
N VAL A 239 -7.70 -11.98 -5.43
CA VAL A 239 -6.62 -11.34 -4.65
C VAL A 239 -6.95 -9.90 -4.28
N ILE A 240 -7.59 -9.17 -5.21
CA ILE A 240 -7.94 -7.75 -5.05
C ILE A 240 -8.73 -7.47 -3.76
N PRO A 241 -9.76 -8.26 -3.37
CA PRO A 241 -10.51 -8.00 -2.14
C PRO A 241 -9.65 -8.05 -0.88
N VAL A 242 -8.59 -8.87 -0.86
CA VAL A 242 -7.66 -8.93 0.28
C VAL A 242 -6.72 -7.74 0.27
N LEU A 243 -6.17 -7.40 -0.89
CA LEU A 243 -5.21 -6.30 -1.03
C LEU A 243 -5.84 -4.93 -0.77
N MET A 244 -7.09 -4.74 -1.17
CA MET A 244 -7.89 -3.57 -0.81
C MET A 244 -8.32 -3.57 0.67
N GLY A 245 -7.90 -4.57 1.44
CA GLY A 245 -8.38 -4.87 2.80
C GLY A 245 -9.79 -5.45 2.75
N LYS A 246 -10.16 -6.29 3.74
CA LYS A 246 -11.57 -6.33 4.14
C LYS A 246 -11.97 -4.87 4.29
N ASP A 247 -12.99 -4.43 3.57
CA ASP A 247 -13.52 -3.08 3.73
C ASP A 247 -13.55 -2.76 5.23
N LYS A 248 -12.63 -1.89 5.71
CA LYS A 248 -12.86 -1.13 6.95
C LYS A 248 -14.16 -0.41 6.61
N GLU A 249 -15.31 -0.98 7.00
CA GLU A 249 -16.68 -0.59 6.61
C GLU A 249 -16.61 0.56 5.61
N THR A 250 -16.55 0.25 4.30
CA THR A 250 -16.53 1.25 3.20
C THR A 250 -17.27 2.47 3.68
N LYS A 251 -16.55 3.56 4.01
CA LYS A 251 -17.07 4.63 4.86
C LYS A 251 -18.48 4.93 4.41
N LEU A 252 -19.44 4.47 5.22
CA LEU A 252 -20.80 4.33 4.76
C LEU A 252 -21.35 5.73 4.56
N LEU A 253 -21.61 6.08 3.30
CA LEU A 253 -21.98 7.42 2.90
C LEU A 253 -23.43 7.64 3.29
N LYS A 254 -23.69 8.73 4.01
CA LYS A 254 -25.05 9.27 4.07
C LYS A 254 -25.44 9.72 2.68
N ILE A 255 -26.74 9.77 2.42
CA ILE A 255 -27.27 10.20 1.12
C ILE A 255 -26.73 11.55 0.62
N GLY A 256 -26.42 12.47 1.54
CA GLY A 256 -25.81 13.76 1.20
C GLY A 256 -24.37 13.66 0.73
N GLU A 257 -23.59 12.77 1.34
CA GLU A 257 -22.19 12.53 0.99
C GLU A 257 -22.10 11.79 -0.35
N LEU A 258 -22.97 10.81 -0.59
CA LEU A 258 -23.08 10.11 -1.88
C LEU A 258 -23.47 11.08 -3.01
N ALA A 259 -24.49 11.90 -2.78
CA ALA A 259 -24.94 12.91 -3.74
C ALA A 259 -23.80 13.89 -4.09
N GLN A 260 -23.09 14.41 -3.08
CA GLN A 260 -21.95 15.31 -3.29
C GLN A 260 -20.83 14.64 -4.07
N ALA A 261 -20.42 13.42 -3.69
CA ALA A 261 -19.31 12.71 -4.31
C ALA A 261 -19.60 12.34 -5.77
N ALA A 262 -20.84 11.99 -6.09
CA ALA A 262 -21.27 11.65 -7.44
C ALA A 262 -21.74 12.87 -8.26
N ARG A 263 -21.67 14.09 -7.70
CA ARG A 263 -22.16 15.34 -8.32
C ARG A 263 -23.63 15.27 -8.73
N GLU A 264 -24.44 14.64 -7.90
CA GLU A 264 -25.88 14.45 -8.09
C GLU A 264 -26.67 15.07 -6.93
N THR A 265 -28.00 15.14 -7.08
CA THR A 265 -28.86 15.70 -6.03
C THR A 265 -29.35 14.63 -5.06
N LYS A 266 -29.58 14.99 -3.79
CA LYS A 266 -30.17 14.07 -2.79
C LYS A 266 -31.52 13.49 -3.29
N PRO A 267 -32.43 14.28 -3.91
CA PRO A 267 -33.64 13.73 -4.54
C PRO A 267 -33.35 12.66 -5.61
N THR A 268 -32.36 12.89 -6.49
CA THR A 268 -31.97 11.90 -7.52
C THR A 268 -31.57 10.58 -6.88
N ILE A 269 -30.68 10.62 -5.88
CA ILE A 269 -30.22 9.42 -5.17
C ILE A 269 -31.40 8.71 -4.50
N ARG A 270 -32.31 9.42 -3.82
CA ARG A 270 -33.51 8.80 -3.21
C ARG A 270 -34.37 8.10 -4.25
N PHE A 271 -34.59 8.75 -5.38
CA PHE A 271 -35.40 8.21 -6.45
C PHE A 271 -34.79 6.91 -7.00
N TRP A 272 -33.49 6.90 -7.31
CA TRP A 272 -32.81 5.71 -7.82
C TRP A 272 -32.73 4.58 -6.79
N THR A 273 -32.54 4.88 -5.51
CA THR A 273 -32.64 3.88 -4.44
C THR A 273 -34.04 3.26 -4.39
N LYS A 274 -35.10 4.09 -4.47
CA LYS A 274 -36.49 3.61 -4.48
C LYS A 274 -36.79 2.73 -5.71
N GLU A 275 -36.19 3.07 -6.84
CA GLU A 275 -36.31 2.31 -8.08
C GLU A 275 -35.46 1.03 -8.11
N GLY A 276 -34.67 0.75 -7.07
CA GLY A 276 -33.83 -0.45 -6.96
C GLY A 276 -32.52 -0.38 -7.75
N LEU A 277 -32.13 0.79 -8.24
CA LEU A 277 -30.89 0.99 -8.99
C LEU A 277 -29.65 1.20 -8.11
N LEU A 278 -29.88 1.60 -6.85
CA LEU A 278 -28.86 1.80 -5.82
C LEU A 278 -29.18 0.97 -4.59
N GLU A 279 -28.17 0.31 -4.03
CA GLU A 279 -28.32 -0.56 -2.88
C GLU A 279 -28.03 0.17 -1.57
N ILE A 280 -28.91 -0.02 -0.58
CA ILE A 280 -28.67 0.43 0.80
C ILE A 280 -27.82 -0.62 1.49
N ALA A 281 -26.61 -0.24 1.90
CA ALA A 281 -25.72 -1.13 2.62
C ALA A 281 -26.15 -1.31 4.09
N LYS A 282 -26.65 -0.25 4.73
CA LYS A 282 -27.07 -0.28 6.15
C LYS A 282 -28.12 0.79 6.44
N LEU A 283 -28.95 0.54 7.45
CA LEU A 283 -29.80 1.56 8.06
C LEU A 283 -29.22 1.98 9.42
N THR A 284 -29.20 3.28 9.69
CA THR A 284 -28.88 3.78 11.04
C THR A 284 -30.02 3.45 12.02
N LYS A 285 -29.76 3.54 13.34
CA LYS A 285 -30.80 3.40 14.37
C LYS A 285 -31.98 4.37 14.21
N ALA A 286 -31.75 5.52 13.56
CA ALA A 286 -32.77 6.53 13.25
C ALA A 286 -33.41 6.35 11.86
N GLY A 287 -33.15 5.24 11.16
CA GLY A 287 -33.77 4.90 9.87
C GLY A 287 -33.11 5.53 8.63
N TYR A 288 -32.02 6.28 8.78
CA TYR A 288 -31.30 6.82 7.62
C TYR A 288 -30.57 5.75 6.83
N ALA A 289 -30.71 5.79 5.50
CA ALA A 289 -29.97 4.95 4.56
C ALA A 289 -28.51 5.35 4.45
N LEU A 290 -27.66 4.32 4.50
CA LEU A 290 -26.22 4.39 4.30
C LEU A 290 -25.83 3.57 3.07
N TYR A 291 -24.91 4.10 2.29
CA TYR A 291 -24.48 3.54 1.01
C TYR A 291 -23.00 3.20 1.05
N ASP A 292 -22.64 2.12 0.38
CA ASP A 292 -21.24 1.80 0.10
C ASP A 292 -20.65 2.83 -0.89
N SER A 293 -19.35 3.14 -0.77
CA SER A 293 -18.69 4.08 -1.68
C SER A 293 -18.71 3.61 -3.14
N LYS A 294 -18.81 2.29 -3.41
CA LYS A 294 -19.00 1.73 -4.76
C LYS A 294 -20.25 2.28 -5.46
N MET A 295 -21.25 2.77 -4.71
CA MET A 295 -22.45 3.40 -5.28
C MET A 295 -22.13 4.70 -6.03
N ILE A 296 -20.99 5.35 -5.79
CA ILE A 296 -20.59 6.55 -6.54
C ILE A 296 -20.43 6.23 -8.04
N GLU A 297 -19.73 5.15 -8.36
CA GLU A 297 -19.52 4.74 -9.75
C GLU A 297 -20.81 4.26 -10.39
N ARG A 298 -21.66 3.60 -9.61
CA ARG A 298 -23.00 3.21 -10.07
C ARG A 298 -23.86 4.42 -10.47
N VAL A 299 -23.85 5.49 -9.65
CA VAL A 299 -24.57 6.73 -9.93
C VAL A 299 -24.04 7.40 -11.21
N LYS A 300 -22.71 7.45 -11.39
CA LYS A 300 -22.09 7.98 -12.61
C LYS A 300 -22.47 7.17 -13.84
N GLU A 301 -22.51 5.85 -13.74
CA GLU A 301 -22.89 4.98 -14.85
C GLU A 301 -24.36 5.17 -15.25
N ILE A 302 -25.29 5.24 -14.28
CA ILE A 302 -26.70 5.58 -14.57
C ILE A 302 -26.75 6.90 -15.35
N ARG A 303 -26.03 7.92 -14.89
CA ARG A 303 -26.04 9.24 -15.54
C ARG A 303 -25.43 9.20 -16.94
N ARG A 304 -24.34 8.45 -17.14
CA ARG A 304 -23.73 8.20 -18.45
C ARG A 304 -24.75 7.58 -19.40
N LEU A 305 -25.43 6.51 -18.98
CA LEU A 305 -26.49 5.83 -19.75
C LEU A 305 -27.64 6.76 -20.14
N GLN A 306 -28.08 7.64 -19.24
CA GLN A 306 -29.14 8.61 -19.55
C GLN A 306 -28.69 9.70 -20.53
N ASN A 307 -27.41 10.11 -20.48
CA ASN A 307 -26.89 11.21 -21.29
C ASN A 307 -26.44 10.76 -22.68
N GLU A 308 -25.68 9.66 -22.75
CA GLU A 308 -25.07 9.16 -23.98
C GLU A 308 -26.02 8.24 -24.75
N GLU A 309 -26.65 7.31 -24.04
CA GLU A 309 -27.50 6.28 -24.63
C GLU A 309 -28.99 6.63 -24.56
N ARG A 310 -29.33 7.80 -23.98
CA ARG A 310 -30.69 8.35 -23.86
C ARG A 310 -31.69 7.41 -23.19
N LEU A 311 -31.21 6.50 -22.34
CA LEU A 311 -32.04 5.50 -21.70
C LEU A 311 -32.89 6.11 -20.57
N SER A 312 -34.13 5.65 -20.48
CA SER A 312 -34.98 5.85 -19.31
C SER A 312 -34.55 4.96 -18.15
N ILE A 313 -35.00 5.31 -16.95
CA ILE A 313 -34.76 4.50 -15.75
C ILE A 313 -35.33 3.09 -15.87
N ALA A 314 -36.49 2.93 -16.53
CA ALA A 314 -37.09 1.62 -16.77
C ALA A 314 -36.23 0.75 -17.70
N GLU A 315 -35.64 1.35 -18.74
CA GLU A 315 -34.75 0.65 -19.66
C GLU A 315 -33.43 0.25 -19.01
N ILE A 316 -32.87 1.13 -18.16
CA ILE A 316 -31.66 0.83 -17.40
C ILE A 316 -31.87 -0.36 -16.46
N LYS A 317 -33.03 -0.44 -15.78
CA LYS A 317 -33.38 -1.56 -14.90
C LYS A 317 -33.45 -2.91 -15.61
N ASN A 318 -33.84 -2.91 -16.89
CA ASN A 318 -34.04 -4.13 -17.67
C ASN A 318 -32.78 -4.60 -18.42
N ARG A 319 -31.62 -3.95 -18.20
CA ARG A 319 -30.37 -4.37 -18.85
C ARG A 319 -29.78 -5.62 -18.20
N PRO A 320 -29.42 -6.65 -18.99
CA PRO A 320 -28.64 -7.77 -18.47
C PRO A 320 -27.29 -7.26 -17.96
N ASN A 321 -26.92 -7.66 -16.74
CA ASN A 321 -25.73 -7.22 -15.99
C ASN A 321 -25.81 -5.83 -15.32
N PHE A 322 -27.02 -5.28 -15.16
CA PHE A 322 -27.23 -4.10 -14.31
C PHE A 322 -27.66 -4.49 -12.88
N GLU A 323 -27.19 -5.61 -12.34
CA GLU A 323 -27.35 -5.98 -10.91
C GLU A 323 -26.08 -5.68 -10.11
#